data_AF-A0A2W5EER5-F1
#
_entry.id   AF-A0A2W5EER5-F1
#
_cell.length_a   1.000
_cell.length_b   1.000
_cell.length_c   1.000
_cell.angle_alpha   90.00
_cell.angle_beta   90.00
_cell.angle_gamma   90.00
#
_symmetry.space_group_name_H-M   'P 1'
#
loop_
_entity.id
_entity.type
_entity.pdbx_description
1 polymer ?
#
loop_
_entity_poly.entity_id
_entity_poly.type
_entity_poly.pdbx_seq_one_letter_code
_entity_poly.pdbx_strand_id
1 'polypeptide(L)'
;EIVLTKSFSGKYARGIYNTFMHHFEESTYLLPYPYQNILTKSFRVMAREKENAELVNIWVGQSMHPYSFESTKTILQELARNII
;
A
#
# COMPACT_ATOMS: atom_id res chain seq x y z
N GLU A 1 -9.35 6.95 -2.11
CA GLU A 1 -9.19 6.62 -3.53
C GLU A 1 -8.09 5.57 -3.71
N ILE A 2 -8.10 4.73 -4.76
CA ILE A 2 -6.96 3.87 -5.12
C ILE A 2 -6.19 4.52 -6.27
N VAL A 3 -4.92 4.85 -6.04
CA VAL A 3 -4.08 5.57 -7.01
C VAL A 3 -2.78 4.83 -7.28
N LEU A 4 -2.13 5.16 -8.41
CA LEU A 4 -0.72 4.84 -8.62
C LEU A 4 0.12 5.99 -8.08
N THR A 5 1.05 5.68 -7.18
CA THR A 5 1.92 6.70 -6.56
C THR A 5 3.38 6.26 -6.54
N LYS A 6 4.30 7.22 -6.51
CA LYS A 6 5.74 7.00 -6.24
C LYS A 6 6.13 7.40 -4.82
N SER A 7 5.24 8.03 -4.05
CA SER A 7 5.56 8.74 -2.81
C SER A 7 6.27 7.89 -1.76
N PHE A 8 5.98 6.59 -1.68
CA PHE A 8 6.57 5.71 -0.68
C PHE A 8 7.93 5.12 -1.06
N SER A 9 8.27 5.04 -2.34
CA SER A 9 9.43 4.23 -2.78
C SER A 9 10.24 4.80 -3.93
N GLY A 10 9.75 5.81 -4.65
CA GLY A 10 10.34 6.28 -5.90
C GLY A 10 9.98 5.42 -7.12
N LYS A 11 9.23 4.32 -6.95
CA LYS A 11 8.65 3.50 -8.02
C LYS A 11 7.12 3.48 -7.90
N TYR A 12 6.45 3.35 -9.05
CA TYR A 12 5.00 3.25 -9.08
C TYR A 12 4.52 1.99 -8.34
N ALA A 13 3.62 2.20 -7.39
CA ALA A 13 2.86 1.16 -6.72
C ALA A 13 1.41 1.63 -6.58
N ARG A 14 0.48 0.67 -6.51
CA ARG A 14 -0.95 0.96 -6.36
C ARG A 14 -1.38 0.82 -4.90
N GLY A 15 -2.03 1.85 -4.37
CA GLY A 15 -2.46 1.86 -2.98
C GLY A 15 -3.59 2.83 -2.68
N ILE A 16 -4.07 2.79 -1.44
CA ILE A 16 -5.06 3.74 -0.93
C ILE A 16 -4.38 5.09 -0.70
N TYR A 17 -4.91 6.14 -1.35
CA TYR A 17 -4.45 7.52 -1.17
C TYR A 17 -4.58 7.96 0.28
N ASN A 18 -3.55 8.64 0.79
CA ASN A 18 -3.50 9.13 2.17
C ASN A 18 -2.64 10.39 2.33
N THR A 19 -2.63 10.94 3.55
CA THR A 19 -1.90 12.17 3.90
C THR A 19 -0.42 12.13 3.55
N PHE A 20 0.26 10.99 3.73
CA PHE A 20 1.66 10.85 3.31
C PHE A 20 1.83 11.05 1.80
N MET A 21 0.96 10.44 0.98
CA MET A 21 1.03 10.62 -0.47
C MET A 21 0.79 12.08 -0.86
N HIS A 22 -0.21 12.72 -0.25
CA HIS A 22 -0.53 14.14 -0.47
C HIS A 22 0.70 15.04 -0.30
N HIS A 23 1.37 14.97 0.86
CA HIS A 23 2.52 15.83 1.14
C HIS A 23 3.71 15.60 0.19
N PHE A 24 3.94 14.36 -0.24
CA PHE A 24 5.04 14.06 -1.16
C PHE A 24 4.73 14.39 -2.61
N GLU A 25 3.48 14.30 -3.04
CA GLU A 25 3.06 14.68 -4.40
C GLU A 25 3.02 16.20 -4.57
N GLU A 26 2.72 16.95 -3.50
CA GLU A 26 2.91 18.40 -3.47
C GLU A 26 4.40 18.81 -3.43
N SER A 27 5.27 17.93 -2.93
CA SER A 27 6.71 18.19 -2.93
C SER A 27 7.29 18.03 -4.33
N THR A 28 8.13 18.97 -4.78
CA THR A 28 8.83 18.87 -6.07
C THR A 28 9.94 17.80 -6.06
N TYR A 29 10.22 17.17 -4.90
CA TYR A 29 11.39 16.33 -4.68
C TYR A 29 11.03 14.93 -4.18
N LEU A 30 10.64 14.07 -5.11
CA LEU A 30 10.54 12.62 -4.89
C LEU A 30 11.90 11.95 -5.10
N LEU A 31 12.39 11.22 -4.10
CA LEU A 31 13.65 10.50 -4.22
C LEU A 31 13.48 9.25 -5.10
N PRO A 32 14.52 8.88 -5.89
CA PRO A 32 14.47 7.67 -6.70
C PRO A 32 14.47 6.42 -5.81
N TYR A 33 14.01 5.31 -6.39
CA TYR A 33 14.06 4.02 -5.69
C TYR A 33 15.49 3.55 -5.47
N PRO A 34 15.83 2.98 -4.28
CA PRO A 34 14.97 2.72 -3.12
C PRO A 34 15.05 3.79 -2.01
N TYR A 35 15.68 4.95 -2.27
CA TYR A 35 16.06 5.92 -1.23
C TYR A 35 14.87 6.44 -0.43
N GLN A 36 13.76 6.79 -1.10
CA GLN A 36 12.53 7.24 -0.43
C GLN A 36 12.01 6.22 0.59
N ASN A 37 12.01 4.94 0.20
CA ASN A 37 11.53 3.84 1.05
C ASN A 37 12.43 3.65 2.27
N ILE A 38 13.75 3.71 2.07
CA ILE A 38 14.74 3.50 3.13
C ILE A 38 14.67 4.65 4.15
N LEU A 39 14.74 5.90 3.67
CA LEU A 39 14.80 7.08 4.54
C LEU A 39 13.51 7.29 5.34
N THR A 40 12.36 6.92 4.77
CA THR A 40 11.05 7.04 5.46
C THR A 40 10.65 5.79 6.23
N LYS A 41 11.50 4.74 6.29
CA LYS A 41 11.16 3.46 6.93
C LYS A 41 10.85 3.63 8.43
N SER A 42 11.73 4.28 9.18
CA SER A 42 11.59 4.43 10.64
C SER A 42 10.30 5.15 11.02
N PHE A 43 10.00 6.25 10.35
CA PHE A 43 8.75 7.00 10.53
C PHE A 43 7.51 6.12 10.29
N ARG A 44 7.50 5.32 9.21
CA ARG A 44 6.35 4.45 8.90
C ARG A 44 6.21 3.29 9.88
N VAL A 45 7.30 2.83 10.51
CA VAL A 45 7.23 1.86 11.61
C VAL A 45 6.50 2.48 12.80
N MET A 46 6.89 3.69 13.21
CA MET A 46 6.21 4.41 14.30
C MET A 46 4.73 4.68 13.98
N ALA A 47 4.41 5.01 12.74
CA ALA A 47 3.02 5.21 12.31
C ALA A 47 2.19 3.91 12.44
N ARG A 48 2.76 2.74 12.10
CA ARG A 48 2.09 1.45 12.29
C ARG A 48 1.84 1.14 13.76
N GLU A 49 2.82 1.37 14.63
CA GLU A 49 2.68 1.16 16.07
C GLU A 49 1.59 2.04 16.69
N LYS A 50 1.36 3.22 16.11
CA LYS A 50 0.28 4.14 16.50
C LYS A 50 -1.03 3.91 15.74
N GLU A 51 -1.13 2.82 14.97
CA GLU A 51 -2.31 2.49 14.15
C GLU A 51 -2.73 3.62 13.20
N ASN A 52 -1.78 4.43 12.74
CA ASN A 52 -2.05 5.58 11.89
C ASN A 52 -1.95 5.21 10.41
N ALA A 53 -3.10 4.89 9.81
CA ALA A 53 -3.25 4.54 8.40
C ALA A 53 -2.85 5.68 7.43
N GLU A 54 -2.89 6.94 7.88
CA GLU A 54 -2.60 8.11 7.03
C GLU A 54 -1.12 8.22 6.62
N LEU A 55 -0.26 7.51 7.34
CA LEU A 55 1.19 7.65 7.24
C LEU A 55 1.89 6.35 6.85
N VAL A 56 1.15 5.34 6.41
CA VAL A 56 1.68 4.03 6.02
C VAL A 56 1.29 3.67 4.59
N ASN A 57 2.06 2.81 3.96
CA ASN A 57 1.73 2.31 2.64
C ASN A 57 0.67 1.20 2.74
N ILE A 58 -0.53 1.44 2.20
CA ILE A 58 -1.61 0.45 2.11
C ILE A 58 -1.76 0.04 0.65
N TRP A 59 -1.10 -1.06 0.28
CA TRP A 59 -1.12 -1.56 -1.10
C TRP A 59 -2.36 -2.38 -1.38
N VAL A 60 -3.02 -2.06 -2.50
CA VAL A 60 -4.26 -2.73 -2.90
C VAL A 60 -4.39 -2.72 -4.42
N GLY A 61 -4.98 -3.79 -4.96
CA GLY A 61 -5.40 -3.86 -6.36
C GLY A 61 -6.62 -2.96 -6.62
N GLN A 62 -7.18 -3.03 -7.83
CA GLN A 62 -8.40 -2.27 -8.17
C GLN A 62 -9.68 -2.98 -7.74
N SER A 63 -9.63 -4.28 -7.50
CA SER A 63 -10.78 -5.09 -7.08
C SER A 63 -11.05 -4.88 -5.59
N MET A 64 -11.88 -3.88 -5.27
CA MET A 64 -12.50 -3.75 -3.95
C MET A 64 -13.78 -4.59 -3.92
N HIS A 65 -13.67 -5.80 -3.39
CA HIS A 65 -14.79 -6.66 -3.04
C HIS A 65 -14.61 -7.10 -1.57
N PRO A 66 -15.66 -7.63 -0.92
CA PRO A 66 -15.51 -8.21 0.41
C PRO A 66 -14.32 -9.17 0.46
N TYR A 67 -13.43 -8.96 1.42
CA TYR A 67 -12.29 -9.85 1.62
C TYR A 67 -12.71 -11.01 2.50
N SER A 68 -12.33 -12.22 2.10
CA SER A 68 -12.55 -13.40 2.91
C SER A 68 -11.64 -13.38 4.14
N PHE A 69 -12.20 -13.72 5.30
CA PHE A 69 -11.46 -13.95 6.53
C PHE A 69 -11.10 -15.44 6.72
N GLU A 70 -11.42 -16.27 5.73
CA GLU A 70 -11.07 -17.69 5.74
C GLU A 70 -9.55 -17.90 5.63
N SER A 71 -9.12 -19.10 5.99
CA SER A 71 -7.73 -19.50 5.80
C SER A 71 -7.31 -19.43 4.32
N THR A 72 -6.04 -19.11 4.06
CA THR A 72 -5.45 -19.13 2.71
C THR A 72 -5.74 -20.45 1.98
N LYS A 73 -5.72 -21.58 2.70
CA LYS A 73 -6.06 -22.91 2.14
C LYS A 73 -7.47 -22.93 1.56
N THR A 74 -8.46 -22.43 2.30
CA THR A 74 -9.88 -22.46 1.88
C THR A 74 -10.11 -21.54 0.69
N ILE A 75 -9.55 -20.32 0.73
CA ILE A 75 -9.62 -19.36 -0.38
C ILE A 75 -9.03 -19.96 -1.67
N LEU A 76 -7.87 -20.61 -1.58
CA LEU A 76 -7.24 -21.24 -2.76
C LEU A 76 -8.03 -22.44 -3.28
N GLN A 77 -8.63 -23.24 -2.39
CA GLN A 77 -9.50 -24.36 -2.78
C GLN A 77 -10.77 -23.88 -3.48
N GLU A 78 -11.39 -22.81 -2.99
CA GLU A 78 -12.54 -22.17 -3.65
C GLU A 78 -12.20 -21.62 -5.02
N LEU A 79 -11.07 -20.91 -5.13
CA LEU A 79 -10.59 -20.39 -6.40
C LEU A 79 -10.37 -21.52 -7.42
N ALA A 80 -9.72 -22.62 -7.01
CA ALA A 80 -9.49 -23.77 -7.87
C ALA A 80 -10.80 -24.43 -8.33
N ARG A 81 -11.80 -24.55 -7.44
CA ARG A 81 -13.13 -25.08 -7.78
C ARG A 81 -13.90 -24.21 -8.77
N ASN A 82 -13.68 -22.90 -8.78
CA ASN A 82 -14.41 -21.96 -9.65
C ASN A 82 -13.77 -21.82 -11.05
N ILE A 83 -12.57 -22.35 -11.25
CA ILE A 83 -11.85 -22.29 -12.54
C ILE A 83 -11.95 -23.62 -13.31
N ILE A 84 -12.14 -24.75 -12.61
CA ILE A 84 -12.35 -26.09 -13.17
C ILE A 84 -13.84 -26.31 -13.42
#